data_AF-A0A0F0CMA8-F1
#
_entry.id   AF-A0A0F0CMA8-F1
#
_cell.length_a   1.000
_cell.length_b   1.000
_cell.length_c   1.000
_cell.angle_alpha   90.00
_cell.angle_beta   90.00
_cell.angle_gamma   90.00
#
_symmetry.space_group_name_H-M   'P 1'
#
loop_
_entity.id
_entity.type
_entity.pdbx_description
1 polymer ?
#
loop_
_entity_poly.entity_id
_entity_poly.type
_entity_poly.pdbx_seq_one_letter_code
_entity_poly.pdbx_strand_id
1 'polypeptide(L)' 'MKFEIEYAQFTKIVIDAENKEEAENIAAVMDGEDIAEHDLHEYDIWNIRQIN' A
#
# COMPACT_ATOMS: atom_id res chain seq x y z
N MET A 1 -16.72 16.88 -19.58
CA MET A 1 -17.15 16.59 -18.19
C MET A 1 -15.91 16.27 -17.37
N LYS A 2 -15.88 16.64 -16.09
CA LYS A 2 -14.75 16.38 -15.19
C LYS A 2 -15.26 15.56 -14.00
N PHE A 3 -14.42 14.67 -13.50
CA PHE A 3 -14.71 13.80 -12.37
C PHE A 3 -13.54 13.87 -11.40
N GLU A 4 -13.85 13.84 -10.12
CA GLU A 4 -12.86 13.68 -9.05
C GLU A 4 -12.92 12.22 -8.59
N ILE A 5 -11.74 11.62 -8.48
CA ILE A 5 -11.57 10.23 -8.10
C ILE A 5 -10.51 10.18 -7.01
N GLU A 6 -10.88 9.59 -5.88
CA GLU A 6 -9.98 9.31 -4.77
C GLU A 6 -9.65 7.81 -4.80
N TYR A 7 -8.35 7.51 -4.68
CA TYR A 7 -7.86 6.14 -4.56
C TYR A 7 -7.27 5.94 -3.16
N ALA A 8 -7.53 4.79 -2.58
CA ALA A 8 -6.84 4.31 -1.39
C ALA A 8 -6.04 3.07 -1.79
N GLN A 9 -4.78 2.99 -1.36
CA GLN A 9 -3.92 1.82 -1.54
C GLN A 9 -3.63 1.24 -0.16
N PHE A 10 -3.91 -0.04 0.01
CA PHE A 10 -3.55 -0.80 1.19
C PHE A 10 -2.56 -1.88 0.78
N THR A 11 -1.30 -1.70 1.14
CA THR A 11 -0.26 -2.68 0.84
C THR A 11 -0.12 -3.65 2.00
N LYS A 12 -0.27 -4.94 1.71
CA LYS A 12 0.00 -6.02 2.65
C LYS A 12 1.20 -6.81 2.16
N ILE A 13 2.31 -6.72 2.90
CA ILE A 13 3.54 -7.44 2.60
C ILE A 13 3.68 -8.69 3.48
N VAL A 14 4.39 -9.69 2.97
CA VAL A 14 4.82 -10.87 3.73
C VAL A 14 6.35 -10.85 3.74
N ILE A 15 6.94 -10.85 4.93
CA ILE A 15 8.39 -10.82 5.14
C ILE A 15 8.83 -12.03 5.96
N ASP A 16 9.98 -12.60 5.62
CA ASP A 16 10.63 -13.64 6.40
C ASP A 16 11.44 -12.99 7.54
N ALA A 17 11.20 -13.44 8.77
CA ALA A 17 11.91 -13.02 9.97
C ALA A 17 11.91 -14.15 10.99
N GLU A 18 12.95 -14.24 11.81
CA GLU A 18 13.09 -15.27 12.85
C GLU A 18 12.11 -15.03 14.01
N ASN A 19 11.71 -13.78 14.25
CA ASN A 19 10.80 -13.38 15.30
C ASN A 19 10.11 -12.04 15.02
N LYS A 20 9.20 -11.64 15.92
CA LYS A 20 8.39 -10.41 15.80
C LYS A 20 9.23 -9.12 15.82
N GLU A 21 10.26 -9.06 16.67
CA GLU A 21 11.10 -7.86 16.81
C GLU A 21 11.91 -7.62 15.53
N GLU A 22 12.44 -8.68 14.94
CA GLU A 22 13.12 -8.60 13.64
C GLU A 22 12.17 -8.15 12.52
N ALA A 23 10.95 -8.71 12.46
CA ALA A 23 9.94 -8.26 11.50
C ALA A 23 9.60 -6.77 11.65
N GLU A 24 9.49 -6.27 12.88
CA GLU A 24 9.25 -4.85 13.18
C GLU A 24 10.43 -3.97 12.76
N ASN A 25 11.67 -4.42 12.99
CA ASN A 25 12.88 -3.70 12.59
C ASN A 25 13.03 -3.63 11.07
N ILE A 26 12.76 -4.73 10.35
CA ILE A 26 12.74 -4.76 8.87
C ILE A 26 11.67 -3.77 8.37
N ALA A 27 10.43 -3.89 8.86
CA ALA A 27 9.34 -3.02 8.42
C ALA A 27 9.60 -1.53 8.71
N ALA A 28 10.34 -1.21 9.77
CA ALA A 28 10.67 0.18 10.13
C ALA A 28 11.71 0.84 9.21
N VAL A 29 12.49 0.07 8.47
CA VAL A 29 13.54 0.58 7.56
C VAL A 29 13.21 0.43 6.08
N MET A 30 12.16 -0.32 5.73
CA MET A 30 11.69 -0.46 4.35
C MET A 30 11.25 0.89 3.79
N ASP A 31 11.71 1.19 2.58
CA ASP A 31 11.26 2.35 1.85
C ASP A 31 10.06 2.04 0.95
N GLY A 32 9.57 3.05 0.22
CA GLY A 32 8.42 2.89 -0.67
C GLY A 32 8.67 1.97 -1.86
N GLU A 33 9.93 1.81 -2.30
CA GLU A 33 10.29 0.89 -3.38
C GLU A 33 10.30 -0.55 -2.85
N ASP A 34 10.89 -0.78 -1.67
CA ASP A 34 10.89 -2.07 -0.98
C ASP A 34 9.45 -2.57 -0.75
N ILE A 35 8.58 -1.70 -0.24
CA ILE A 35 7.17 -2.04 0.02
C ILE A 35 6.44 -2.38 -1.29
N ALA A 36 6.73 -1.66 -2.39
CA ALA A 36 6.11 -1.89 -3.69
C ALA A 36 6.55 -3.20 -4.34
N GLU A 37 7.80 -3.64 -4.15
CA GLU A 37 8.27 -4.95 -4.62
C GLU A 37 7.52 -6.12 -3.96
N HIS A 38 7.08 -5.91 -2.72
CA HIS A 38 6.26 -6.87 -1.97
C HIS A 38 4.75 -6.64 -2.12
N ASP A 39 4.31 -5.59 -2.83
CA ASP A 39 2.91 -5.27 -3.07
C ASP A 39 2.34 -6.06 -4.25
N LEU A 40 1.20 -6.72 -4.06
CA LEU A 40 0.45 -7.38 -5.12
C LEU A 40 -0.28 -6.39 -6.05
N HIS A 41 -0.21 -5.09 -5.75
CA HIS A 41 -0.81 -3.99 -6.52
C HIS A 41 -2.33 -4.15 -6.67
N GLU A 42 -3.04 -4.31 -5.57
CA GLU A 42 -4.51 -4.23 -5.55
C GLU A 42 -4.95 -2.78 -5.28
N TYR A 43 -5.64 -2.18 -6.25
CA TYR A 43 -6.21 -0.84 -6.14
C TYR A 43 -7.73 -0.92 -6.08
N ASP A 44 -8.31 -0.33 -5.04
CA ASP A 44 -9.76 -0.17 -4.92
C ASP A 44 -10.18 1.28 -5.19
N ILE A 45 -11.26 1.44 -5.95
CA ILE A 45 -11.91 2.73 -6.15
C ILE A 45 -12.68 3.06 -4.87
N TRP A 46 -12.21 4.05 -4.14
CA TRP A 46 -12.82 4.46 -2.87
C TRP A 46 -14.11 5.27 -3.09
N ASN A 47 -14.10 6.19 -4.07
CA ASN A 47 -15.23 7.06 -4.34
C ASN A 47 -15.14 7.68 -5.75
N ILE A 48 -16.28 7.83 -6.43
CA ILE A 48 -16.39 8.54 -7.71
C ILE A 48 -17.51 9.57 -7.59
N ARG A 49 -17.24 10.82 -7.93
CA ARG A 49 -18.26 11.88 -7.99
C ARG A 49 -18.18 12.68 -9.28
N GLN A 50 -19.33 12.93 -9.89
CA GLN A 50 -19.47 13.84 -11.02
C GLN A 50 -19.46 15.28 -10.52
N ILE A 51 -18.65 16.14 -11.13
CA ILE A 51 -18.60 17.57 -10.80
C ILE A 51 -19.11 18.36 -12.01
N ASN A 52 -19.95 19.37 -11.74
CA ASN A 52 -20.45 20.32 -12.74
C ASN A 52 -19.42 21.42 -13.01
#